data_AF-A0A409W678-F1
#
_entry.id   AF-A0A409W678-F1
#
_cell.length_a   1.000
_cell.length_b   1.000
_cell.length_c   1.000
_cell.angle_alpha   90.00
_cell.angle_beta   90.00
_cell.angle_gamma   90.00
#
_symmetry.space_group_name_H-M   'P 1'
#
loop_
_entity.id
_entity.type
_entity.pdbx_description
1 polymer ?
#
loop_
_entity_poly.entity_id
_entity_poly.type
_entity_poly.pdbx_seq_one_letter_code
_entity_poly.pdbx_strand_id
1 'polypeptide(L)'
;MKLSALLYIAASACVSFTTVLATPCRGDFDFQLQSGDDDLLLANLPSHLGGQATFYRAVTGRERAVVATNYPVGGHPAKPLEIAGDFSPNGAVYVFSDLTQAIKWGDGWSKGLPDPKWYLVTFKYTPITGMKIKSFSSGTAEWKTFVNANYQSGGTSPYDAVEGPVSHGSGSTLAPYLEGGNMVYEAGFMNNGLKSLVVTSVATRTAGGGEWCKGFTGAERSLVSKNYPVGGHPAKPNEQAGNLSPNGAVYVFHDLQQALNWGDSRAKLRESDKTWFLITFKYRPVSGLKTKSFSSGTSEWLAFIKGNYKGGTSQYDIVEGPIEVSGKAYIENGNMIYEAAFMNNGLKALTVTAVTPKVGGGKKWCEGCNIL
;
A
#
# COMPACT_ATOMS: atom_id res chain seq x y z
N MET A 1 13.01 3.30 -19.64
CA MET A 1 12.71 2.17 -18.72
C MET A 1 11.59 2.63 -17.78
N LYS A 2 10.43 1.97 -17.75
CA LYS A 2 9.32 2.35 -16.85
C LYS A 2 9.49 1.61 -15.52
N LEU A 3 9.99 2.28 -14.48
CA LEU A 3 10.00 1.75 -13.12
C LEU A 3 8.74 2.21 -12.36
N SER A 4 8.02 1.23 -11.82
CA SER A 4 7.07 1.41 -10.74
C SER A 4 7.63 0.65 -9.54
N ALA A 5 8.05 1.35 -8.49
CA ALA A 5 8.63 0.76 -7.29
C ALA A 5 7.89 1.26 -6.04
N LEU A 6 7.58 0.33 -5.12
CA LEU A 6 7.32 0.65 -3.71
C LEU A 6 8.66 0.82 -2.99
N LEU A 7 8.65 1.62 -1.92
CA LEU A 7 9.86 2.32 -1.50
C LEU A 7 9.80 2.66 0.00
N TYR A 8 10.86 2.39 0.78
CA TYR A 8 10.77 2.24 2.25
C TYR A 8 11.87 2.96 3.10
N ILE A 9 11.56 3.46 4.33
CA ILE A 9 12.47 4.25 5.24
C ILE A 9 12.25 3.94 6.75
N ALA A 10 13.21 4.32 7.63
CA ALA A 10 13.14 4.34 9.11
C ALA A 10 13.67 5.66 9.77
N ALA A 11 13.06 6.14 10.89
CA ALA A 11 13.41 7.37 11.66
C ALA A 11 13.01 7.30 13.17
N SER A 12 13.46 8.25 14.04
CA SER A 12 13.46 8.19 15.53
C SER A 12 13.35 9.56 16.27
N ALA A 13 12.60 9.68 17.40
CA ALA A 13 12.47 10.91 18.26
C ALA A 13 11.86 10.64 19.69
N CYS A 14 11.74 11.65 20.59
CA CYS A 14 11.45 11.44 22.04
C CYS A 14 10.64 12.59 22.77
N VAL A 15 9.89 12.25 23.85
CA VAL A 15 9.25 13.12 24.93
C VAL A 15 7.93 13.88 24.61
N SER A 16 6.92 14.17 25.49
CA SER A 16 6.16 13.46 26.59
C SER A 16 4.95 14.32 27.13
N PHE A 17 3.86 13.68 27.64
CA PHE A 17 2.69 14.18 28.44
C PHE A 17 1.80 15.37 27.90
N THR A 18 0.47 15.51 28.11
CA THR A 18 -0.59 14.79 28.89
C THR A 18 -2.03 14.99 28.27
N THR A 19 -2.88 13.93 28.26
CA THR A 19 -4.38 13.79 28.49
C THR A 19 -5.37 15.01 28.39
N VAL A 20 -6.68 14.94 28.03
CA VAL A 20 -7.66 13.81 27.94
C VAL A 20 -9.03 14.13 27.23
N LEU A 21 -9.69 13.06 26.70
CA LEU A 21 -11.14 12.79 26.41
C LEU A 21 -12.00 13.57 25.37
N ALA A 22 -13.08 12.88 24.95
CA ALA A 22 -13.95 13.14 23.80
C ALA A 22 -15.40 12.63 24.02
N THR A 23 -16.31 12.91 23.09
CA THR A 23 -17.68 12.32 23.00
C THR A 23 -18.07 12.14 21.50
N PRO A 24 -18.90 11.16 21.10
CA PRO A 24 -18.97 10.69 19.71
C PRO A 24 -20.25 11.06 18.95
N CYS A 25 -20.18 11.07 17.60
CA CYS A 25 -21.35 11.13 16.71
C CYS A 25 -21.24 10.13 15.54
N ARG A 26 -22.39 9.61 15.09
CA ARG A 26 -22.57 8.90 13.81
C ARG A 26 -22.08 9.79 12.65
N GLY A 27 -21.42 9.19 11.67
CA GLY A 27 -21.08 9.87 10.42
C GLY A 27 -22.00 9.43 9.30
N ASP A 28 -22.82 10.34 8.81
CA ASP A 28 -23.42 10.22 7.47
C ASP A 28 -22.28 10.26 6.43
N PHE A 29 -22.37 9.39 5.41
CA PHE A 29 -21.40 9.34 4.33
C PHE A 29 -21.90 10.16 3.14
N ASP A 30 -21.50 11.42 3.08
CA ASP A 30 -21.80 12.30 1.95
C ASP A 30 -20.82 12.03 0.79
N PHE A 31 -21.32 11.36 -0.26
CA PHE A 31 -20.57 11.04 -1.47
C PHE A 31 -21.16 11.80 -2.66
N GLN A 32 -20.36 12.68 -3.27
CA GLN A 32 -20.80 13.42 -4.46
C GLN A 32 -20.88 12.51 -5.69
N LEU A 33 -22.11 12.23 -6.11
CA LEU A 33 -22.44 11.73 -7.43
C LEU A 33 -22.10 12.79 -8.50
N GLN A 34 -21.13 12.51 -9.36
CA GLN A 34 -21.08 13.15 -10.68
C GLN A 34 -21.98 12.38 -11.64
N SER A 35 -23.27 12.72 -11.64
CA SER A 35 -24.22 12.24 -12.64
C SER A 35 -24.05 13.01 -13.95
N GLY A 36 -23.28 12.45 -14.88
CA GLY A 36 -23.19 12.93 -16.25
C GLY A 36 -23.07 11.75 -17.21
N ASP A 37 -23.95 11.67 -18.19
CA ASP A 37 -23.88 10.72 -19.32
C ASP A 37 -22.81 11.13 -20.35
N ASP A 38 -21.89 12.03 -19.98
CA ASP A 38 -20.75 12.39 -20.80
C ASP A 38 -19.71 11.27 -20.78
N ASP A 39 -19.34 10.81 -21.97
CA ASP A 39 -18.29 9.83 -22.27
C ASP A 39 -16.90 10.46 -22.02
N LEU A 40 -16.69 11.00 -20.81
CA LEU A 40 -15.38 11.38 -20.29
C LEU A 40 -14.47 10.17 -20.45
N LEU A 41 -13.36 10.36 -21.17
CA LEU A 41 -12.38 9.33 -21.48
C LEU A 41 -11.62 8.87 -20.21
N LEU A 42 -12.34 8.18 -19.33
CA LEU A 42 -11.81 7.54 -18.13
C LEU A 42 -10.74 6.53 -18.57
N ALA A 43 -9.59 6.57 -17.91
CA ALA A 43 -8.51 5.65 -18.22
C ALA A 43 -9.00 4.20 -18.01
N ASN A 44 -8.90 3.39 -19.07
CA ASN A 44 -9.20 1.96 -19.01
C ASN A 44 -8.44 1.30 -17.87
N LEU A 45 -9.13 0.45 -17.11
CA LEU A 45 -8.53 -0.36 -16.07
C LEU A 45 -7.51 -1.34 -16.68
N PRO A 46 -6.34 -1.53 -16.04
CA PRO A 46 -5.40 -2.58 -16.42
C PRO A 46 -5.97 -3.96 -16.10
N SER A 47 -5.67 -4.94 -16.94
CA SER A 47 -5.88 -6.36 -16.62
C SER A 47 -4.76 -6.86 -15.71
N HIS A 48 -5.14 -7.53 -14.63
CA HIS A 48 -4.22 -8.24 -13.73
C HIS A 48 -4.38 -9.77 -13.80
N LEU A 49 -5.51 -10.27 -14.30
CA LEU A 49 -5.77 -11.72 -14.41
C LEU A 49 -4.93 -12.42 -15.51
N GLY A 50 -4.30 -11.68 -16.42
CA GLY A 50 -3.44 -12.26 -17.47
C GLY A 50 -2.05 -12.76 -17.03
N GLY A 51 -1.64 -12.53 -15.77
CA GLY A 51 -0.29 -12.86 -15.29
C GLY A 51 -0.24 -13.05 -13.78
N GLN A 52 0.96 -13.22 -13.21
CA GLN A 52 1.11 -13.25 -11.74
C GLN A 52 0.85 -11.86 -11.15
N ALA A 53 0.13 -11.81 -10.03
CA ALA A 53 -0.21 -10.57 -9.34
C ALA A 53 -0.26 -10.75 -7.82
N THR A 54 -0.33 -9.64 -7.10
CA THR A 54 -0.69 -9.61 -5.66
C THR A 54 -2.05 -8.93 -5.55
N PHE A 55 -2.94 -9.51 -4.75
CA PHE A 55 -4.27 -8.94 -4.49
C PHE A 55 -4.53 -8.79 -2.99
N TYR A 56 -5.45 -7.91 -2.63
CA TYR A 56 -5.76 -7.52 -1.27
C TYR A 56 -7.28 -7.55 -1.03
N ARG A 57 -7.75 -8.10 0.09
CA ARG A 57 -9.16 -8.10 0.49
C ARG A 57 -9.34 -7.55 1.89
N ALA A 58 -10.31 -6.66 2.06
CA ALA A 58 -10.87 -6.35 3.36
C ALA A 58 -11.99 -7.35 3.71
N VAL A 59 -11.83 -8.05 4.82
CA VAL A 59 -12.81 -8.97 5.39
C VAL A 59 -13.51 -8.26 6.55
N THR A 60 -14.78 -7.91 6.35
CA THR A 60 -15.59 -7.08 7.24
C THR A 60 -16.89 -7.80 7.66
N GLY A 61 -17.68 -7.17 8.53
CA GLY A 61 -19.02 -7.67 8.91
C GLY A 61 -19.04 -9.11 9.42
N ARG A 62 -19.92 -9.95 8.83
CA ARG A 62 -20.17 -11.34 9.24
C ARG A 62 -19.03 -12.31 8.90
N GLU A 63 -18.22 -12.00 7.90
CA GLU A 63 -17.12 -12.87 7.45
C GLU A 63 -15.95 -12.92 8.45
N ARG A 64 -15.82 -11.88 9.29
CA ARG A 64 -14.81 -11.78 10.36
C ARG A 64 -14.80 -12.98 11.30
N ALA A 65 -15.94 -13.64 11.50
CA ALA A 65 -16.09 -14.82 12.36
C ALA A 65 -15.46 -16.10 11.76
N VAL A 66 -15.27 -16.15 10.44
CA VAL A 66 -14.75 -17.34 9.73
C VAL A 66 -13.40 -17.10 9.06
N VAL A 67 -12.75 -15.96 9.32
CA VAL A 67 -11.52 -15.54 8.61
C VAL A 67 -10.40 -16.59 8.65
N ALA A 68 -10.19 -17.26 9.79
CA ALA A 68 -9.14 -18.26 9.95
C ALA A 68 -9.41 -19.54 9.13
N THR A 69 -10.68 -19.91 8.97
CA THR A 69 -11.10 -21.09 8.21
C THR A 69 -11.19 -20.80 6.71
N ASN A 70 -11.67 -19.60 6.34
CA ASN A 70 -11.83 -19.20 4.96
C ASN A 70 -10.52 -18.74 4.31
N TYR A 71 -9.56 -18.22 5.08
CA TYR A 71 -8.30 -17.67 4.59
C TYR A 71 -7.08 -18.28 5.33
N PRO A 72 -6.83 -19.60 5.21
CA PRO A 72 -5.69 -20.24 5.84
C PRO A 72 -4.37 -19.79 5.18
N VAL A 73 -3.47 -19.17 5.94
CA VAL A 73 -2.15 -18.72 5.44
C VAL A 73 -1.36 -19.91 4.88
N GLY A 74 -0.81 -19.75 3.68
CA GLY A 74 -0.16 -20.79 2.89
C GLY A 74 -1.12 -21.67 2.06
N GLY A 75 -2.43 -21.56 2.27
CA GLY A 75 -3.47 -22.28 1.54
C GLY A 75 -4.28 -21.41 0.59
N HIS A 76 -5.28 -22.02 -0.04
CA HIS A 76 -6.26 -21.34 -0.90
C HIS A 76 -7.46 -20.84 -0.08
N PRO A 77 -8.18 -19.81 -0.54
CA PRO A 77 -9.46 -19.43 0.04
C PRO A 77 -10.46 -20.60 -0.02
N ALA A 78 -11.12 -20.91 1.09
CA ALA A 78 -11.97 -22.11 1.17
C ALA A 78 -13.26 -22.00 0.35
N LYS A 79 -13.99 -20.88 0.50
CA LYS A 79 -15.17 -20.52 -0.29
C LYS A 79 -15.49 -19.02 -0.17
N PRO A 80 -16.20 -18.41 -1.14
CA PRO A 80 -16.74 -17.07 -0.99
C PRO A 80 -17.87 -17.02 0.05
N LEU A 81 -18.30 -15.80 0.40
CA LEU A 81 -19.64 -15.61 0.97
C LEU A 81 -20.70 -15.91 -0.11
N GLU A 82 -21.71 -16.70 0.24
CA GLU A 82 -22.87 -16.98 -0.61
C GLU A 82 -23.83 -15.76 -0.62
N ILE A 83 -23.43 -14.69 -1.31
CA ILE A 83 -24.20 -13.45 -1.52
C ILE A 83 -23.91 -12.97 -2.95
N ALA A 84 -24.96 -12.65 -3.72
CA ALA A 84 -24.81 -11.98 -5.00
C ALA A 84 -23.96 -10.71 -4.90
N GLY A 85 -23.10 -10.49 -5.90
CA GLY A 85 -22.31 -9.28 -6.05
C GLY A 85 -21.96 -9.04 -7.52
N ASP A 86 -21.22 -7.97 -7.79
CA ASP A 86 -20.87 -7.47 -9.13
C ASP A 86 -20.47 -8.55 -10.14
N PHE A 87 -19.73 -9.58 -9.71
CA PHE A 87 -19.13 -10.57 -10.59
C PHE A 87 -19.69 -11.99 -10.44
N SER A 88 -20.58 -12.23 -9.47
CA SER A 88 -21.12 -13.57 -9.20
C SER A 88 -22.48 -13.54 -8.52
N PRO A 89 -23.51 -14.24 -9.06
CA PRO A 89 -24.82 -14.35 -8.43
C PRO A 89 -24.80 -15.17 -7.12
N ASN A 90 -23.86 -16.10 -6.97
CA ASN A 90 -23.66 -16.86 -5.73
C ASN A 90 -22.43 -16.38 -4.93
N GLY A 91 -21.91 -15.19 -5.25
CA GLY A 91 -20.78 -14.56 -4.58
C GLY A 91 -19.39 -15.01 -5.02
N ALA A 92 -18.40 -14.23 -4.60
CA ALA A 92 -17.00 -14.37 -4.99
C ALA A 92 -16.07 -13.94 -3.84
N VAL A 93 -14.81 -14.36 -3.91
CA VAL A 93 -13.73 -13.71 -3.15
C VAL A 93 -13.32 -12.48 -3.94
N TYR A 94 -13.98 -11.36 -3.63
CA TYR A 94 -13.71 -10.03 -4.17
C TYR A 94 -12.40 -9.46 -3.60
N VAL A 95 -11.54 -8.90 -4.45
CA VAL A 95 -10.19 -8.41 -4.12
C VAL A 95 -9.80 -7.18 -4.95
N PHE A 96 -8.93 -6.33 -4.40
CA PHE A 96 -8.34 -5.17 -5.07
C PHE A 96 -6.90 -5.46 -5.50
N SER A 97 -6.45 -4.88 -6.61
CA SER A 97 -5.02 -4.89 -7.01
C SER A 97 -4.19 -3.83 -6.27
N ASP A 98 -4.84 -2.83 -5.68
CA ASP A 98 -4.21 -1.76 -4.90
C ASP A 98 -4.50 -1.91 -3.40
N LEU A 99 -3.44 -1.92 -2.59
CA LEU A 99 -3.50 -2.07 -1.13
C LEU A 99 -4.25 -0.91 -0.45
N THR A 100 -4.07 0.32 -0.93
CA THR A 100 -4.73 1.50 -0.38
C THR A 100 -6.23 1.43 -0.64
N GLN A 101 -6.68 0.89 -1.79
CA GLN A 101 -8.11 0.67 -2.04
C GLN A 101 -8.71 -0.38 -1.10
N ALA A 102 -8.05 -1.53 -0.91
CA ALA A 102 -8.52 -2.53 0.06
C ALA A 102 -8.59 -1.95 1.49
N ILE A 103 -7.65 -1.09 1.87
CA ILE A 103 -7.67 -0.41 3.18
C ILE A 103 -8.85 0.55 3.29
N LYS A 104 -9.06 1.43 2.30
CA LYS A 104 -10.22 2.34 2.27
C LYS A 104 -11.54 1.59 2.35
N TRP A 105 -11.65 0.44 1.67
CA TRP A 105 -12.84 -0.41 1.71
C TRP A 105 -13.09 -0.98 3.11
N GLY A 106 -12.06 -1.58 3.73
CA GLY A 106 -12.16 -2.14 5.08
C GLY A 106 -12.45 -1.10 6.15
N ASP A 107 -11.80 0.05 6.06
CA ASP A 107 -12.02 1.18 6.96
C ASP A 107 -13.43 1.79 6.74
N GLY A 108 -13.86 2.01 5.50
CA GLY A 108 -15.19 2.54 5.18
C GLY A 108 -16.32 1.68 5.73
N TRP A 109 -16.27 0.36 5.51
CA TRP A 109 -17.29 -0.58 5.97
C TRP A 109 -17.32 -0.83 7.48
N SER A 110 -16.24 -0.53 8.20
CA SER A 110 -16.14 -0.82 9.64
C SER A 110 -16.13 0.45 10.52
N LYS A 111 -15.98 1.65 9.91
CA LYS A 111 -16.00 2.94 10.61
C LYS A 111 -17.37 3.18 11.25
N GLY A 112 -17.38 3.54 12.54
CA GLY A 112 -18.60 3.82 13.29
C GLY A 112 -19.39 2.58 13.75
N LEU A 113 -18.92 1.36 13.48
CA LEU A 113 -19.46 0.15 14.10
C LEU A 113 -19.00 0.04 15.57
N PRO A 114 -19.79 -0.58 16.47
CA PRO A 114 -19.39 -0.82 17.87
C PRO A 114 -18.11 -1.66 18.01
N ASP A 115 -17.86 -2.53 17.03
CA ASP A 115 -16.63 -3.29 16.85
C ASP A 115 -16.07 -2.97 15.45
N PRO A 116 -15.21 -1.93 15.34
CA PRO A 116 -14.66 -1.49 14.05
C PRO A 116 -13.52 -2.37 13.52
N LYS A 117 -13.29 -3.56 14.12
CA LYS A 117 -12.29 -4.51 13.67
C LYS A 117 -12.60 -5.05 12.27
N TRP A 118 -11.57 -5.25 11.46
CA TRP A 118 -11.64 -5.98 10.18
C TRP A 118 -10.32 -6.71 9.92
N TYR A 119 -10.22 -7.48 8.84
CA TYR A 119 -8.96 -8.15 8.47
C TYR A 119 -8.55 -7.82 7.04
N LEU A 120 -7.28 -7.52 6.84
CA LEU A 120 -6.66 -7.41 5.52
C LEU A 120 -6.05 -8.77 5.17
N VAL A 121 -6.54 -9.39 4.10
CA VAL A 121 -5.98 -10.63 3.54
C VAL A 121 -5.16 -10.28 2.30
N THR A 122 -3.93 -10.77 2.22
CA THR A 122 -3.07 -10.63 1.04
C THR A 122 -2.99 -11.97 0.32
N PHE A 123 -3.12 -11.94 -1.02
CA PHE A 123 -3.01 -13.13 -1.87
C PHE A 123 -1.87 -12.97 -2.87
N LYS A 124 -1.14 -14.05 -3.09
CA LYS A 124 -0.38 -14.26 -4.33
C LYS A 124 -1.31 -14.93 -5.34
N TYR A 125 -1.47 -14.33 -6.51
CA TYR A 125 -2.21 -14.89 -7.64
C TYR A 125 -1.25 -15.55 -8.63
N THR A 126 -1.66 -16.68 -9.20
CA THR A 126 -1.02 -17.31 -10.36
C THR A 126 -2.09 -17.92 -11.25
N PRO A 127 -2.23 -17.51 -12.52
CA PRO A 127 -3.26 -18.02 -13.41
C PRO A 127 -3.10 -19.53 -13.63
N ILE A 128 -4.21 -20.26 -13.58
CA ILE A 128 -4.26 -21.71 -13.83
C ILE A 128 -4.75 -21.95 -15.26
N THR A 129 -4.08 -22.84 -15.98
CA THR A 129 -4.46 -23.26 -17.34
C THR A 129 -5.91 -23.76 -17.37
N GLY A 130 -6.71 -23.21 -18.30
CA GLY A 130 -8.11 -23.60 -18.48
C GLY A 130 -9.13 -22.83 -17.62
N MET A 131 -8.71 -21.89 -16.77
CA MET A 131 -9.63 -20.97 -16.10
C MET A 131 -10.44 -20.14 -17.12
N LYS A 132 -11.74 -20.03 -16.89
CA LYS A 132 -12.60 -19.10 -17.63
C LYS A 132 -12.54 -17.71 -17.00
N ILE A 133 -11.86 -16.79 -17.67
CA ILE A 133 -11.66 -15.42 -17.21
C ILE A 133 -12.49 -14.43 -18.04
N LYS A 134 -13.07 -13.42 -17.41
CA LYS A 134 -13.70 -12.27 -18.06
C LYS A 134 -13.11 -10.97 -17.52
N SER A 135 -12.80 -10.02 -18.40
CA SER A 135 -12.24 -8.72 -18.02
C SER A 135 -13.08 -7.61 -18.63
N PHE A 136 -13.38 -6.57 -17.82
CA PHE A 136 -14.04 -5.35 -18.24
C PHE A 136 -13.10 -4.16 -17.98
N SER A 137 -12.64 -3.48 -19.03
CA SER A 137 -11.72 -2.33 -18.86
C SER A 137 -12.42 -1.05 -18.41
N SER A 138 -13.74 -0.97 -18.54
CA SER A 138 -14.56 0.19 -18.16
C SER A 138 -16.04 -0.17 -17.98
N GLY A 139 -16.84 0.79 -17.51
CA GLY A 139 -18.28 0.63 -17.25
C GLY A 139 -19.19 0.60 -18.48
N THR A 140 -18.79 -0.13 -19.52
CA THR A 140 -19.56 -0.26 -20.77
C THR A 140 -20.97 -0.82 -20.53
N ALA A 141 -21.84 -0.68 -21.53
CA ALA A 141 -23.17 -1.32 -21.50
C ALA A 141 -23.08 -2.84 -21.26
N GLU A 142 -22.05 -3.52 -21.81
CA GLU A 142 -21.83 -4.95 -21.56
C GLU A 142 -21.52 -5.24 -20.08
N TRP A 143 -20.65 -4.44 -19.44
CA TRP A 143 -20.39 -4.54 -18.00
C TRP A 143 -21.67 -4.28 -17.18
N LYS A 144 -22.44 -3.23 -17.53
CA LYS A 144 -23.71 -2.92 -16.83
C LYS A 144 -24.72 -4.06 -16.92
N THR A 145 -24.86 -4.68 -18.11
CA THR A 145 -25.73 -5.85 -18.31
C THR A 145 -25.24 -7.05 -17.50
N PHE A 146 -23.93 -7.33 -17.51
CA PHE A 146 -23.34 -8.44 -16.77
C PHE A 146 -23.53 -8.32 -15.25
N VAL A 147 -23.20 -7.15 -14.68
CA VAL A 147 -23.36 -6.87 -13.24
C VAL A 147 -24.83 -6.97 -12.83
N ASN A 148 -25.75 -6.32 -13.56
CA ASN A 148 -27.19 -6.40 -13.23
C ASN A 148 -27.73 -7.84 -13.28
N ALA A 149 -27.28 -8.67 -14.23
CA ALA A 149 -27.71 -10.07 -14.33
C ALA A 149 -27.31 -10.91 -13.10
N ASN A 150 -26.16 -10.61 -12.49
CA ASN A 150 -25.69 -11.27 -11.26
C ASN A 150 -26.58 -10.97 -10.05
N TYR A 151 -27.24 -9.80 -10.01
CA TYR A 151 -28.19 -9.45 -8.95
C TYR A 151 -29.63 -9.91 -9.21
N GLN A 152 -29.97 -10.31 -10.44
CA GLN A 152 -31.33 -10.70 -10.84
C GLN A 152 -31.62 -12.20 -10.77
N SER A 153 -30.60 -13.05 -10.83
CA SER A 153 -30.78 -14.50 -11.02
C SER A 153 -30.02 -15.33 -9.99
N GLY A 154 -30.69 -16.34 -9.43
CA GLY A 154 -30.01 -17.43 -8.73
C GLY A 154 -29.39 -18.37 -9.76
N GLY A 155 -28.07 -18.53 -9.73
CA GLY A 155 -27.33 -19.31 -10.73
C GLY A 155 -25.85 -19.41 -10.39
N THR A 156 -25.08 -20.16 -11.17
CA THR A 156 -23.62 -20.23 -11.01
C THR A 156 -22.97 -19.40 -12.10
N SER A 157 -22.02 -18.52 -11.73
CA SER A 157 -21.25 -17.78 -12.73
C SER A 157 -20.50 -18.75 -13.66
N PRO A 158 -20.52 -18.55 -14.98
CA PRO A 158 -19.80 -19.41 -15.93
C PRO A 158 -18.29 -19.17 -15.92
N TYR A 159 -17.81 -18.19 -15.14
CA TYR A 159 -16.41 -17.80 -15.01
C TYR A 159 -15.80 -18.30 -13.70
N ASP A 160 -14.48 -18.52 -13.71
CA ASP A 160 -13.66 -18.82 -12.54
C ASP A 160 -13.10 -17.53 -11.91
N ALA A 161 -12.83 -16.51 -12.72
CA ALA A 161 -12.48 -15.18 -12.23
C ALA A 161 -13.02 -14.09 -13.19
N VAL A 162 -13.39 -12.96 -12.61
CA VAL A 162 -13.79 -11.76 -13.36
C VAL A 162 -13.07 -10.55 -12.78
N GLU A 163 -12.63 -9.62 -13.62
CA GLU A 163 -12.12 -8.31 -13.20
C GLU A 163 -12.86 -7.17 -13.90
N GLY A 164 -12.99 -6.04 -13.21
CA GLY A 164 -13.63 -4.85 -13.75
C GLY A 164 -13.67 -3.67 -12.79
N PRO A 165 -14.40 -2.61 -13.13
CA PRO A 165 -14.70 -1.55 -12.17
C PRO A 165 -15.66 -2.06 -11.10
N VAL A 166 -15.43 -1.64 -9.86
CA VAL A 166 -16.42 -1.74 -8.76
C VAL A 166 -17.69 -0.99 -9.18
N SER A 167 -18.86 -1.54 -8.88
CA SER A 167 -20.13 -0.91 -9.20
C SER A 167 -20.62 0.09 -8.14
N HIS A 168 -21.46 1.02 -8.59
CA HIS A 168 -22.22 1.95 -7.78
C HIS A 168 -23.61 2.13 -8.40
N GLY A 169 -24.65 2.28 -7.58
CA GLY A 169 -26.04 2.31 -8.05
C GLY A 169 -26.60 0.91 -8.36
N SER A 170 -27.71 0.84 -9.09
CA SER A 170 -28.32 -0.43 -9.51
C SER A 170 -29.27 -0.26 -10.71
N GLY A 171 -29.51 -1.34 -11.46
CA GLY A 171 -30.42 -1.29 -12.61
C GLY A 171 -29.94 -0.30 -13.67
N SER A 172 -30.78 0.69 -13.99
CA SER A 172 -30.45 1.77 -14.93
C SER A 172 -29.47 2.81 -14.39
N THR A 173 -29.37 2.97 -13.05
CA THR A 173 -28.42 3.93 -12.44
C THR A 173 -27.05 3.33 -12.17
N LEU A 174 -26.84 2.07 -12.54
CA LEU A 174 -25.57 1.36 -12.36
C LEU A 174 -24.45 2.06 -13.16
N ALA A 175 -23.36 2.39 -12.47
CA ALA A 175 -22.17 3.04 -13.02
C ALA A 175 -20.90 2.54 -12.29
N PRO A 176 -19.70 2.69 -12.88
CA PRO A 176 -18.45 2.51 -12.15
C PRO A 176 -18.35 3.42 -10.93
N TYR A 177 -17.84 2.89 -9.82
CA TYR A 177 -17.38 3.71 -8.72
C TYR A 177 -16.11 4.47 -9.12
N LEU A 178 -16.14 5.79 -8.97
CA LEU A 178 -15.03 6.69 -9.30
C LEU A 178 -14.42 7.29 -8.04
N GLU A 179 -13.09 7.19 -7.90
CA GLU A 179 -12.32 7.93 -6.91
C GLU A 179 -11.38 8.93 -7.60
N GLY A 180 -11.56 10.22 -7.32
CA GLY A 180 -10.75 11.29 -7.91
C GLY A 180 -10.76 11.27 -9.45
N GLY A 181 -11.91 10.94 -10.06
CA GLY A 181 -12.07 10.81 -11.51
C GLY A 181 -11.45 9.55 -12.13
N ASN A 182 -11.10 8.53 -11.33
CA ASN A 182 -10.57 7.25 -11.83
C ASN A 182 -11.46 6.09 -11.36
N MET A 183 -11.70 5.11 -12.24
CA MET A 183 -12.40 3.88 -11.86
C MET A 183 -11.59 3.09 -10.82
N VAL A 184 -12.28 2.52 -9.82
CA VAL A 184 -11.65 1.60 -8.86
C VAL A 184 -11.75 0.17 -9.39
N TYR A 185 -10.61 -0.51 -9.49
CA TYR A 185 -10.51 -1.90 -9.91
C TYR A 185 -10.93 -2.87 -8.78
N GLU A 186 -11.67 -3.91 -9.15
CA GLU A 186 -11.89 -5.11 -8.34
C GLU A 186 -11.82 -6.37 -9.22
N ALA A 187 -11.46 -7.50 -8.62
CA ALA A 187 -11.65 -8.83 -9.21
C ALA A 187 -12.39 -9.76 -8.25
N GLY A 188 -13.29 -10.59 -8.79
CA GLY A 188 -14.00 -11.64 -8.08
C GLY A 188 -13.50 -13.01 -8.50
N PHE A 189 -13.11 -13.84 -7.52
CA PHE A 189 -12.70 -15.23 -7.73
C PHE A 189 -13.79 -16.21 -7.25
N MET A 190 -14.14 -17.17 -8.10
CA MET A 190 -15.16 -18.19 -7.87
C MET A 190 -14.64 -19.57 -8.32
N ASN A 191 -15.37 -20.65 -8.03
CA ASN A 191 -15.13 -21.97 -8.64
C ASN A 191 -13.64 -22.41 -8.58
N ASN A 192 -12.99 -22.69 -9.71
CA ASN A 192 -11.56 -23.05 -9.71
C ASN A 192 -10.62 -21.84 -9.52
N GLY A 193 -11.12 -20.62 -9.71
CA GLY A 193 -10.35 -19.39 -9.49
C GLY A 193 -9.88 -19.23 -8.06
N LEU A 194 -10.57 -19.79 -7.06
CA LEU A 194 -10.06 -19.81 -5.68
C LEU A 194 -8.70 -20.51 -5.58
N LYS A 195 -8.47 -21.57 -6.36
CA LYS A 195 -7.19 -22.32 -6.38
C LYS A 195 -6.04 -21.51 -6.98
N SER A 196 -6.34 -20.44 -7.74
CA SER A 196 -5.33 -19.54 -8.30
C SER A 196 -4.78 -18.53 -7.29
N LEU A 197 -5.44 -18.40 -6.13
CA LEU A 197 -5.02 -17.54 -5.02
C LEU A 197 -4.36 -18.37 -3.91
N VAL A 198 -3.22 -17.92 -3.42
CA VAL A 198 -2.61 -18.42 -2.18
C VAL A 198 -2.59 -17.29 -1.16
N VAL A 199 -3.17 -17.52 0.03
CA VAL A 199 -3.14 -16.56 1.14
C VAL A 199 -1.71 -16.43 1.65
N THR A 200 -1.11 -15.24 1.52
CA THR A 200 0.25 -14.96 2.01
C THR A 200 0.26 -14.32 3.39
N SER A 201 -0.77 -13.56 3.73
CA SER A 201 -0.94 -12.99 5.09
C SER A 201 -2.41 -12.68 5.41
N VAL A 202 -2.72 -12.67 6.71
CA VAL A 202 -3.98 -12.17 7.27
C VAL A 202 -3.61 -11.25 8.43
N ALA A 203 -3.85 -9.94 8.28
CA ALA A 203 -3.56 -8.94 9.30
C ALA A 203 -4.87 -8.41 9.92
N THR A 204 -4.93 -8.34 11.25
CA THR A 204 -6.02 -7.63 11.96
C THR A 204 -5.87 -6.12 11.75
N ARG A 205 -6.99 -5.39 11.59
CA ARG A 205 -7.05 -3.93 11.47
C ARG A 205 -8.30 -3.38 12.18
N THR A 206 -8.34 -2.07 12.40
CA THR A 206 -9.45 -1.40 13.11
C THR A 206 -9.78 -0.06 12.44
N ALA A 207 -11.01 0.11 11.96
CA ALA A 207 -11.44 1.30 11.25
C ALA A 207 -11.57 2.53 12.16
N GLY A 208 -11.08 3.69 11.72
CA GLY A 208 -10.92 4.88 12.57
C GLY A 208 -9.85 4.73 13.67
N GLY A 209 -9.59 3.49 14.09
CA GLY A 209 -8.45 3.05 14.87
C GLY A 209 -7.17 2.99 14.05
N GLY A 210 -6.72 4.15 13.58
CA GLY A 210 -5.30 4.47 13.59
C GLY A 210 -4.79 4.55 15.05
N GLU A 211 -5.05 3.52 15.86
CA GLU A 211 -4.34 3.33 17.12
C GLU A 211 -2.90 3.04 16.74
N TRP A 212 -2.07 4.07 16.82
CA TRP A 212 -0.64 3.91 16.96
C TRP A 212 -0.41 2.91 18.09
N CYS A 213 0.52 1.98 17.91
CA CYS A 213 0.69 0.87 18.85
C CYS A 213 0.81 1.36 20.29
N LYS A 214 0.38 0.51 21.23
CA LYS A 214 0.79 0.64 22.63
C LYS A 214 2.32 0.69 22.68
N GLY A 215 2.85 1.87 22.99
CA GLY A 215 4.27 2.22 22.85
C GLY A 215 4.52 3.65 22.35
N PHE A 216 3.66 4.21 21.48
CA PHE A 216 3.92 5.53 20.88
C PHE A 216 3.31 6.71 21.64
N THR A 217 4.17 7.64 22.05
CA THR A 217 3.81 8.96 22.57
C THR A 217 3.11 9.80 21.50
N GLY A 218 2.26 10.75 21.90
CA GLY A 218 1.61 11.67 20.95
C GLY A 218 2.58 12.55 20.16
N ALA A 219 3.78 12.81 20.71
CA ALA A 219 4.81 13.62 20.08
C ALA A 219 5.44 12.91 18.87
N GLU A 220 5.78 11.62 19.00
CA GLU A 220 6.24 10.80 17.87
C GLU A 220 5.20 10.80 16.73
N ARG A 221 3.90 10.78 17.08
CA ARG A 221 2.80 10.82 16.09
C ARG A 221 2.80 12.11 15.30
N SER A 222 2.78 13.23 16.02
CA SER A 222 2.76 14.57 15.43
C SER A 222 3.97 14.80 14.54
N LEU A 223 5.17 14.38 14.97
CA LEU A 223 6.38 14.48 14.18
C LEU A 223 6.31 13.66 12.88
N VAL A 224 5.87 12.40 12.98
CA VAL A 224 5.78 11.51 11.82
C VAL A 224 4.69 11.96 10.85
N SER A 225 3.47 12.27 11.30
CA SER A 225 2.41 12.77 10.42
C SER A 225 2.74 14.14 9.80
N LYS A 226 3.50 15.00 10.49
CA LYS A 226 4.00 16.28 9.94
C LYS A 226 5.06 16.07 8.85
N ASN A 227 5.98 15.13 9.05
CA ASN A 227 7.10 14.91 8.13
C ASN A 227 6.75 13.94 6.99
N TYR A 228 5.82 13.02 7.23
CA TYR A 228 5.39 11.96 6.32
C TYR A 228 3.85 11.88 6.25
N PRO A 229 3.15 12.94 5.81
CA PRO A 229 1.69 12.95 5.71
C PRO A 229 1.20 11.97 4.64
N VAL A 230 0.33 11.04 4.98
CA VAL A 230 -0.17 10.04 4.01
C VAL A 230 -1.02 10.72 2.93
N GLY A 231 -0.80 10.34 1.67
CA GLY A 231 -1.34 11.02 0.50
C GLY A 231 -0.58 12.29 0.10
N GLY A 232 0.28 12.82 0.97
CA GLY A 232 1.12 14.00 0.71
C GLY A 232 2.55 13.66 0.28
N HIS A 233 3.32 14.70 0.00
CA HIS A 233 4.77 14.60 -0.16
C HIS A 233 5.47 14.59 1.20
N PRO A 234 6.60 13.87 1.38
CA PRO A 234 7.41 14.02 2.57
C PRO A 234 7.88 15.48 2.71
N ALA A 235 7.76 16.03 3.91
CA ALA A 235 8.44 17.26 4.25
C ALA A 235 9.96 17.01 4.26
N LYS A 236 10.76 18.05 4.01
CA LYS A 236 12.21 17.94 4.16
C LYS A 236 12.52 17.64 5.64
N PRO A 237 13.11 16.48 5.98
CA PRO A 237 13.44 16.19 7.37
C PRO A 237 14.54 17.14 7.85
N ASN A 238 14.40 17.65 9.08
CA ASN A 238 15.43 18.44 9.76
C ASN A 238 16.60 17.57 10.28
N GLU A 239 16.80 16.38 9.69
CA GLU A 239 17.74 15.37 10.17
C GLU A 239 19.13 15.50 9.54
N GLN A 240 20.11 14.91 10.22
CA GLN A 240 21.54 15.09 9.97
C GLN A 240 21.98 14.68 8.55
N ALA A 241 23.11 15.26 8.13
CA ALA A 241 23.85 14.85 6.93
C ALA A 241 24.02 13.32 6.85
N GLY A 242 23.78 12.76 5.66
CA GLY A 242 24.03 11.37 5.34
C GLY A 242 24.88 11.22 4.07
N ASN A 243 25.17 9.98 3.71
CA ASN A 243 26.22 9.63 2.75
C ASN A 243 25.98 10.22 1.34
N LEU A 244 24.70 10.35 0.93
CA LEU A 244 24.30 10.88 -0.38
C LEU A 244 23.85 12.36 -0.35
N SER A 245 23.68 12.96 0.84
CA SER A 245 23.25 14.36 1.01
C SER A 245 23.72 14.96 2.34
N PRO A 246 24.52 16.04 2.31
CA PRO A 246 24.88 16.78 3.52
C PRO A 246 23.77 17.70 4.03
N ASN A 247 22.74 17.99 3.21
CA ASN A 247 21.69 18.98 3.53
C ASN A 247 20.36 18.33 3.94
N GLY A 248 20.42 17.10 4.46
CA GLY A 248 19.28 16.22 4.69
C GLY A 248 18.77 15.57 3.40
N ALA A 249 18.26 14.35 3.48
CA ALA A 249 17.56 13.66 2.39
C ALA A 249 16.61 12.61 2.95
N VAL A 250 15.66 12.21 2.11
CA VAL A 250 14.75 11.09 2.35
C VAL A 250 15.40 9.86 1.69
N TYR A 251 16.05 9.03 2.51
CA TYR A 251 16.81 7.83 2.11
C TYR A 251 15.92 6.61 2.06
N VAL A 252 15.90 5.91 0.93
CA VAL A 252 14.91 4.87 0.62
C VAL A 252 15.49 3.60 0.01
N PHE A 253 14.80 2.47 0.24
CA PHE A 253 15.11 1.17 -0.37
C PHE A 253 13.99 0.71 -1.30
N HIS A 254 14.38 0.11 -2.43
CA HIS A 254 13.48 -0.47 -3.43
C HIS A 254 12.89 -1.82 -3.03
N ASP A 255 13.48 -2.46 -2.02
CA ASP A 255 13.04 -3.74 -1.47
C ASP A 255 12.63 -3.58 0.00
N LEU A 256 11.55 -4.25 0.37
CA LEU A 256 11.03 -4.23 1.73
C LEU A 256 12.03 -4.85 2.70
N GLN A 257 12.58 -6.03 2.37
CA GLN A 257 13.46 -6.76 3.29
C GLN A 257 14.77 -5.99 3.54
N GLN A 258 15.33 -5.33 2.53
CA GLN A 258 16.47 -4.40 2.68
C GLN A 258 16.14 -3.26 3.66
N ALA A 259 14.98 -2.61 3.54
CA ALA A 259 14.58 -1.59 4.50
C ALA A 259 14.39 -2.14 5.92
N LEU A 260 13.85 -3.36 6.06
CA LEU A 260 13.70 -4.01 7.36
C LEU A 260 15.05 -4.32 8.00
N ASN A 261 15.97 -4.90 7.23
CA ASN A 261 17.33 -5.23 7.65
C ASN A 261 18.11 -3.97 8.02
N TRP A 262 17.97 -2.89 7.24
CA TRP A 262 18.62 -1.61 7.50
C TRP A 262 18.07 -0.93 8.75
N GLY A 263 16.74 -0.88 8.92
CA GLY A 263 16.09 -0.34 10.12
C GLY A 263 16.53 -1.07 11.39
N ASP A 264 16.54 -2.41 11.36
CA ASP A 264 17.02 -3.22 12.50
C ASP A 264 18.53 -3.09 12.75
N SER A 265 19.34 -2.92 11.70
CA SER A 265 20.77 -2.69 11.85
C SER A 265 21.07 -1.29 12.43
N ARG A 266 20.34 -0.26 12.00
CA ARG A 266 20.44 1.11 12.53
C ARG A 266 19.99 1.19 13.98
N ALA A 267 18.87 0.55 14.34
CA ALA A 267 18.40 0.45 15.73
C ALA A 267 19.47 -0.18 16.63
N LYS A 268 20.03 -1.35 16.24
CA LYS A 268 21.12 -2.00 16.99
C LYS A 268 22.38 -1.13 17.13
N LEU A 269 22.75 -0.37 16.11
CA LEU A 269 24.01 0.38 16.07
C LEU A 269 23.98 1.71 16.82
N ARG A 270 22.81 2.30 17.05
CA ARG A 270 22.71 3.65 17.65
C ARG A 270 21.77 3.74 18.85
N GLU A 271 20.66 3.00 18.84
CA GLU A 271 19.49 3.29 19.69
C GLU A 271 18.73 1.98 19.99
N SER A 272 19.33 1.09 20.80
CA SER A 272 18.87 -0.28 21.03
C SER A 272 17.50 -0.40 21.73
N ASP A 273 17.01 0.70 22.29
CA ASP A 273 15.74 0.88 22.98
C ASP A 273 14.65 1.53 22.13
N LYS A 274 14.97 2.08 20.94
CA LYS A 274 14.06 2.98 20.23
C LYS A 274 13.19 2.33 19.16
N THR A 275 11.98 2.86 19.12
CA THR A 275 10.94 2.63 18.14
C THR A 275 11.31 3.23 16.79
N TRP A 276 11.00 2.52 15.71
CA TRP A 276 11.19 3.04 14.35
C TRP A 276 9.98 2.76 13.46
N PHE A 277 9.79 3.58 12.42
CA PHE A 277 8.63 3.54 11.53
C PHE A 277 9.04 3.10 10.13
N LEU A 278 8.34 2.13 9.55
CA LEU A 278 8.41 1.86 8.12
C LEU A 278 7.55 2.88 7.37
N ILE A 279 8.17 3.89 6.78
CA ILE A 279 7.48 4.81 5.85
C ILE A 279 7.42 4.13 4.48
N THR A 280 6.25 4.03 3.84
CA THR A 280 6.11 3.52 2.46
C THR A 280 5.76 4.65 1.51
N PHE A 281 6.37 4.66 0.32
CA PHE A 281 6.12 5.66 -0.73
C PHE A 281 5.71 5.04 -2.06
N LYS A 282 4.94 5.81 -2.83
CA LYS A 282 4.73 5.67 -4.27
C LYS A 282 5.62 6.68 -4.99
N TYR A 283 6.56 6.20 -5.78
CA TYR A 283 7.36 7.04 -6.67
C TYR A 283 6.54 7.41 -7.94
N ARG A 284 6.63 8.68 -8.35
CA ARG A 284 6.15 9.17 -9.65
C ARG A 284 7.23 10.04 -10.28
N PRO A 285 7.73 9.74 -11.49
CA PRO A 285 8.68 10.61 -12.17
C PRO A 285 8.11 12.03 -12.36
N VAL A 286 8.90 13.05 -11.99
CA VAL A 286 8.60 14.47 -12.24
C VAL A 286 9.61 14.99 -13.25
N SER A 287 9.15 15.77 -14.24
CA SER A 287 10.01 16.37 -15.26
C SER A 287 10.94 17.42 -14.67
N GLY A 288 12.12 17.58 -15.26
CA GLY A 288 13.11 18.58 -14.86
C GLY A 288 13.93 18.26 -13.60
N LEU A 289 13.69 17.12 -12.93
CA LEU A 289 14.53 16.68 -11.81
C LEU A 289 15.93 16.27 -12.29
N LYS A 290 16.96 16.74 -11.57
CA LYS A 290 18.34 16.32 -11.81
C LYS A 290 18.62 15.01 -11.08
N THR A 291 18.91 13.95 -11.80
CA THR A 291 19.18 12.62 -11.23
C THR A 291 20.63 12.17 -11.47
N LYS A 292 21.16 11.36 -10.56
CA LYS A 292 22.45 10.66 -10.71
C LYS A 292 22.32 9.25 -10.14
N SER A 293 22.60 8.23 -10.93
CA SER A 293 22.64 6.84 -10.45
C SER A 293 24.06 6.29 -10.57
N PHE A 294 24.46 5.48 -9.58
CA PHE A 294 25.72 4.72 -9.56
C PHE A 294 25.39 3.23 -9.53
N SER A 295 25.78 2.47 -10.56
CA SER A 295 25.48 1.03 -10.69
C SER A 295 26.49 0.10 -10.00
N SER A 296 27.43 0.66 -9.23
CA SER A 296 28.44 -0.08 -8.47
C SER A 296 29.24 0.85 -7.56
N GLY A 297 29.94 0.28 -6.57
CA GLY A 297 30.83 0.99 -5.66
C GLY A 297 32.17 1.41 -6.28
N THR A 298 32.14 2.12 -7.41
CA THR A 298 33.35 2.57 -8.13
C THR A 298 34.12 3.65 -7.39
N SER A 299 35.33 3.95 -7.87
CA SER A 299 36.10 5.13 -7.46
C SER A 299 35.33 6.44 -7.68
N GLU A 300 34.49 6.53 -8.71
CA GLU A 300 33.62 7.69 -8.96
C GLU A 300 32.57 7.85 -7.87
N TRP A 301 31.85 6.77 -7.52
CA TRP A 301 30.89 6.78 -6.41
C TRP A 301 31.58 7.10 -5.08
N LEU A 302 32.74 6.49 -4.79
CA LEU A 302 33.52 6.81 -3.58
C LEU A 302 33.98 8.28 -3.53
N ALA A 303 34.35 8.87 -4.66
CA ALA A 303 34.71 10.28 -4.73
C ALA A 303 33.47 11.18 -4.50
N PHE A 304 32.32 10.81 -5.04
CA PHE A 304 31.04 11.51 -4.82
C PHE A 304 30.64 11.51 -3.34
N ILE A 305 30.61 10.34 -2.68
CA ILE A 305 30.32 10.22 -1.24
C ILE A 305 31.28 11.06 -0.40
N LYS A 306 32.60 10.98 -0.67
CA LYS A 306 33.62 11.78 0.03
C LYS A 306 33.47 13.29 -0.21
N GLY A 307 32.91 13.70 -1.35
CA GLY A 307 32.56 15.10 -1.63
C GLY A 307 31.39 15.58 -0.76
N ASN A 308 30.34 14.78 -0.64
CA ASN A 308 29.17 15.09 0.18
C ASN A 308 29.54 15.26 1.66
N TYR A 309 30.35 14.35 2.23
CA TYR A 309 30.80 14.44 3.62
C TYR A 309 31.57 15.72 3.97
N LYS A 310 32.13 16.43 2.97
CA LYS A 310 32.81 17.72 3.15
C LYS A 310 31.85 18.93 3.06
N GLY A 311 30.54 18.70 3.11
CA GLY A 311 29.52 19.75 2.99
C GLY A 311 29.26 20.20 1.55
N GLY A 312 29.68 19.42 0.55
CA GLY A 312 29.44 19.74 -0.85
C GLY A 312 27.95 19.76 -1.18
N THR A 313 27.44 20.85 -1.76
CA THR A 313 26.04 20.93 -2.18
C THR A 313 25.76 19.97 -3.33
N SER A 314 25.00 18.90 -3.08
CA SER A 314 24.51 18.04 -4.15
C SER A 314 23.65 18.86 -5.12
N GLN A 315 24.09 18.93 -6.37
CA GLN A 315 23.35 19.56 -7.47
C GLN A 315 22.20 18.70 -8.00
N TYR A 316 21.99 17.52 -7.42
CA TYR A 316 20.99 16.53 -7.84
C TYR A 316 19.80 16.53 -6.87
N ASP A 317 18.60 16.38 -7.44
CA ASP A 317 17.34 16.21 -6.70
C ASP A 317 17.14 14.76 -6.25
N ILE A 318 17.68 13.78 -7.00
CA ILE A 318 17.67 12.37 -6.64
C ILE A 318 19.06 11.77 -6.92
N VAL A 319 19.63 11.06 -5.95
CA VAL A 319 20.82 10.24 -6.15
C VAL A 319 20.53 8.81 -5.77
N GLU A 320 20.87 7.86 -6.63
CA GLU A 320 20.75 6.42 -6.40
C GLU A 320 22.13 5.76 -6.41
N GLY A 321 22.39 4.85 -5.49
CA GLY A 321 23.66 4.13 -5.47
C GLY A 321 23.76 3.13 -4.31
N PRO A 322 24.88 2.40 -4.21
CA PRO A 322 25.10 1.54 -3.07
C PRO A 322 25.22 2.34 -1.77
N ILE A 323 24.79 1.73 -0.65
CA ILE A 323 25.06 2.28 0.68
C ILE A 323 26.58 2.27 0.93
N GLU A 324 27.12 3.33 1.52
CA GLU A 324 28.50 3.36 1.99
C GLU A 324 28.64 2.91 3.46
N VAL A 325 29.54 1.95 3.70
CA VAL A 325 29.94 1.50 5.03
C VAL A 325 31.48 1.36 5.08
N SER A 326 32.13 2.14 5.96
CA SER A 326 33.57 2.10 6.22
C SER A 326 34.46 2.25 4.97
N GLY A 327 34.07 3.17 4.08
CA GLY A 327 34.76 3.52 2.84
C GLY A 327 34.54 2.53 1.69
N LYS A 328 33.51 1.68 1.75
CA LYS A 328 33.18 0.65 0.75
C LYS A 328 31.68 0.56 0.51
N ALA A 329 31.28 0.01 -0.63
CA ALA A 329 29.87 -0.34 -0.88
C ALA A 329 29.43 -1.47 0.05
N TYR A 330 28.25 -1.35 0.63
CA TYR A 330 27.67 -2.38 1.49
C TYR A 330 27.22 -3.59 0.66
N ILE A 331 27.64 -4.78 1.10
CA ILE A 331 27.30 -6.06 0.49
C ILE A 331 26.71 -6.96 1.58
N GLU A 332 25.48 -7.43 1.36
CA GLU A 332 24.78 -8.37 2.24
C GLU A 332 24.44 -9.62 1.43
N ASN A 333 24.81 -10.81 1.95
CA ASN A 333 24.60 -12.10 1.27
C ASN A 333 25.11 -12.15 -0.19
N GLY A 334 26.23 -11.48 -0.48
CA GLY A 334 26.83 -11.38 -1.82
C GLY A 334 26.17 -10.34 -2.75
N ASN A 335 25.08 -9.72 -2.33
CA ASN A 335 24.38 -8.69 -3.10
C ASN A 335 24.74 -7.29 -2.61
N MET A 336 24.96 -6.37 -3.54
CA MET A 336 25.18 -4.96 -3.24
C MET A 336 23.84 -4.31 -2.89
N ILE A 337 23.76 -3.62 -1.75
CA ILE A 337 22.51 -2.99 -1.28
C ILE A 337 22.46 -1.54 -1.74
N TYR A 338 21.34 -1.17 -2.37
CA TYR A 338 21.13 0.15 -2.96
C TYR A 338 20.14 0.98 -2.17
N GLU A 339 20.46 2.25 -1.99
CA GLU A 339 19.52 3.27 -1.53
C GLU A 339 19.38 4.37 -2.61
N ALA A 340 18.26 5.09 -2.55
CA ALA A 340 18.15 6.37 -3.21
C ALA A 340 17.91 7.47 -2.18
N ALA A 341 18.49 8.65 -2.41
CA ALA A 341 18.34 9.83 -1.59
C ALA A 341 17.58 10.89 -2.38
N PHE A 342 16.38 11.22 -1.88
CA PHE A 342 15.53 12.26 -2.44
C PHE A 342 15.78 13.58 -1.69
N MET A 343 16.12 14.61 -2.45
CA MET A 343 16.57 15.93 -1.96
C MET A 343 15.79 17.03 -2.68
N ASN A 344 15.63 18.19 -2.02
CA ASN A 344 15.13 19.41 -2.66
C ASN A 344 13.82 19.18 -3.48
N ASN A 345 13.84 19.30 -4.81
CA ASN A 345 12.64 19.06 -5.63
C ASN A 345 12.31 17.57 -5.79
N GLY A 346 13.26 16.66 -5.55
CA GLY A 346 13.06 15.22 -5.66
C GLY A 346 11.95 14.70 -4.75
N LEU A 347 11.74 15.34 -3.59
CA LEU A 347 10.63 14.99 -2.68
C LEU A 347 9.24 15.07 -3.35
N LYS A 348 9.09 15.90 -4.40
CA LYS A 348 7.85 16.00 -5.21
C LYS A 348 7.58 14.72 -6.03
N ALA A 349 8.59 13.88 -6.24
CA ALA A 349 8.45 12.58 -6.89
C ALA A 349 8.00 11.46 -5.94
N LEU A 350 7.86 11.75 -4.63
CA LEU A 350 7.41 10.79 -3.61
C LEU A 350 6.05 11.18 -3.05
N THR A 351 5.11 10.25 -3.01
CA THR A 351 3.89 10.36 -2.21
C THR A 351 3.93 9.31 -1.10
N VAL A 352 3.74 9.71 0.16
CA VAL A 352 3.65 8.76 1.28
C VAL A 352 2.34 7.95 1.12
N THR A 353 2.42 6.63 1.11
CA THR A 353 1.24 5.75 0.98
C THR A 353 0.86 5.03 2.27
N ALA A 354 1.81 4.88 3.19
CA ALA A 354 1.57 4.35 4.52
C ALA A 354 2.70 4.77 5.46
N VAL A 355 2.41 4.85 6.75
CA VAL A 355 3.42 4.74 7.79
C VAL A 355 3.03 3.61 8.74
N THR A 356 3.96 2.69 8.97
CA THR A 356 3.75 1.48 9.77
C THR A 356 4.78 1.41 10.90
N PRO A 357 4.39 1.65 12.17
CA PRO A 357 5.27 1.55 13.32
C PRO A 357 5.79 0.13 13.61
N LYS A 358 7.01 0.04 14.13
CA LYS A 358 7.61 -1.16 14.73
C LYS A 358 8.01 -0.91 16.18
N VAL A 359 7.34 -1.56 17.12
CA VAL A 359 7.65 -1.47 18.56
C VAL A 359 8.89 -2.32 18.90
N GLY A 360 9.75 -1.80 19.78
CA GLY A 360 11.07 -2.34 20.06
C GLY A 360 11.11 -3.72 20.75
N GLY A 361 12.32 -4.27 20.85
CA GLY A 361 12.64 -5.47 21.64
C GLY A 361 12.23 -6.82 21.04
N GLY A 362 11.28 -6.88 20.11
CA GLY A 362 10.83 -8.11 19.46
C GLY A 362 10.60 -7.98 17.96
N LYS A 363 10.61 -9.10 17.22
CA LYS A 363 10.36 -9.13 15.76
C LYS A 363 8.92 -8.76 15.35
N LYS A 364 8.08 -8.31 16.27
CA LYS A 364 6.65 -8.07 16.03
C LYS A 364 6.42 -6.65 15.55
N TRP A 365 6.10 -6.55 14.27
CA TRP A 365 5.41 -5.38 13.72
C TRP A 365 4.08 -5.17 14.44
N CYS A 366 3.61 -3.93 14.46
CA CYS A 366 2.23 -3.68 14.83
C CYS A 366 1.31 -3.99 13.66
N GLU A 367 0.95 -5.26 13.55
CA GLU A 367 -0.13 -5.73 12.70
C GLU A 367 -1.41 -4.95 13.08
N GLY A 368 -1.86 -4.07 12.18
CA GLY A 368 -3.05 -3.25 12.34
C GLY A 368 -2.83 -1.75 12.46
N CYS A 369 -1.61 -1.31 12.80
CA CYS A 369 -1.32 0.11 12.95
C CYS A 369 -0.88 0.71 11.61
N ASN A 370 -1.83 1.31 10.88
CA ASN A 370 -1.51 2.32 9.88
C ASN A 370 -1.82 3.70 10.44
N ILE A 371 -0.99 4.64 10.05
CA ILE A 371 -1.17 6.06 10.29
C ILE A 371 -1.87 6.62 9.05
N LEU A 372 -2.90 7.44 9.27
CA LEU A 372 -3.51 8.31 8.27
C LEU A 372 -2.96 9.72 8.49
#